data_AF-A0A496ASB2-F1
#
_entry.id   AF-A0A496ASB2-F1
#
_cell.length_a   1.000
_cell.length_b   1.000
_cell.length_c   1.000
_cell.angle_alpha   90.00
_cell.angle_beta   90.00
_cell.angle_gamma   90.00
#
_symmetry.space_group_name_H-M   'P 1'
#
loop_
_entity.id
_entity.type
_entity.pdbx_description
1 polymer ?
#
loop_
_entity_poly.entity_id
_entity_poly.type
_entity_poly.pdbx_seq_one_letter_code
_entity_poly.pdbx_strand_id
1 'polypeptide(L)' 'MKRLIFEDIYTWSVFSEERQIDFNGHLWVRQEGNILIDPVPMSSSDEAQLAELGGAKWIV' A
#
# COMPACT_ATOMS: atom_id res chain seq x y z
N MET A 1 -4.86 -0.97 5.09
CA MET A 1 -4.68 -1.52 3.73
C MET A 1 -5.47 -2.82 3.57
N LYS A 2 -5.98 -3.11 2.37
CA LYS A 2 -6.77 -4.32 2.04
C LYS A 2 -5.87 -5.35 1.35
N ARG A 3 -5.92 -6.62 1.75
CA ARG A 3 -5.22 -7.71 1.05
C ARG A 3 -5.93 -8.03 -0.26
N LEU A 4 -5.15 -8.26 -1.33
CA LEU A 4 -5.66 -8.71 -2.62
C LEU A 4 -5.83 -10.23 -2.67
N ILE A 5 -6.08 -10.80 -3.85
CA ILE A 5 -6.15 -12.25 -4.05
C ILE A 5 -4.81 -12.95 -3.79
N PHE A 6 -3.70 -12.21 -3.90
CA PHE A 6 -2.37 -12.67 -3.53
C PHE A 6 -2.14 -12.49 -2.04
N GLU A 7 -1.55 -13.50 -1.39
CA GLU A 7 -1.39 -13.51 0.07
C GLU A 7 -0.44 -12.43 0.58
N ASP A 8 0.45 -11.94 -0.29
CA ASP A 8 1.56 -11.04 0.00
C ASP A 8 1.39 -9.65 -0.63
N ILE A 9 0.22 -9.34 -1.24
CA ILE A 9 -0.05 -8.03 -1.83
C ILE A 9 -1.23 -7.34 -1.16
N TYR A 10 -1.02 -6.07 -0.80
CA TYR A 10 -2.02 -5.19 -0.22
C TYR A 10 -2.21 -3.96 -1.10
N THR A 11 -3.40 -3.36 -1.05
CA THR A 11 -3.72 -2.09 -1.71
C THR A 11 -4.46 -1.13 -0.78
N TRP A 12 -4.28 0.16 -1.01
CA TRP A 12 -5.08 1.25 -0.45
C TRP A 12 -5.26 2.32 -1.51
N SER A 13 -6.23 3.20 -1.28
CA SER A 13 -6.72 4.10 -2.32
C SER A 13 -7.01 5.49 -1.77
N VAL A 14 -6.80 6.51 -2.61
CA VAL A 14 -7.32 7.85 -2.42
C VAL A 14 -8.22 8.18 -3.61
N PHE A 15 -9.47 8.51 -3.32
CA PHE A 15 -10.44 8.89 -4.35
C PHE A 15 -10.13 10.28 -4.90
N SER A 16 -10.14 10.43 -6.22
CA SER A 16 -10.00 11.71 -6.90
C SER A 16 -11.35 12.24 -7.33
N GLU A 17 -11.83 13.30 -6.67
CA GLU A 17 -13.08 13.97 -7.05
C GLU A 17 -13.04 14.54 -8.47
N GLU A 18 -11.89 15.08 -8.91
CA GLU A 18 -11.73 15.63 -10.27
C GLU A 18 -11.87 14.55 -11.35
N ARG A 19 -11.30 13.37 -11.12
CA ARG A 19 -11.20 12.31 -12.13
C ARG A 19 -12.24 11.20 -11.95
N GLN A 20 -12.95 11.20 -10.83
CA GLN A 20 -13.94 10.19 -10.45
C GLN A 20 -13.36 8.76 -10.47
N ILE A 21 -12.11 8.62 -10.03
CA ILE A 21 -11.38 7.34 -9.94
C ILE A 21 -10.57 7.26 -8.65
N ASP A 22 -10.28 6.03 -8.23
CA ASP A 22 -9.31 5.76 -7.17
C ASP A 22 -7.88 5.72 -7.72
N PHE A 23 -7.00 6.49 -7.10
CA PHE A 23 -5.56 6.26 -7.21
C PHE A 23 -5.15 5.20 -6.19
N ASN A 24 -4.48 4.15 -6.64
CA ASN A 24 -4.20 2.97 -5.84
C ASN A 24 -2.69 2.81 -5.60
N GLY A 25 -2.30 2.77 -4.34
CA GLY A 25 -0.98 2.31 -3.92
C GLY A 25 -1.00 0.81 -3.65
N HIS A 26 0.16 0.18 -3.78
CA HIS A 26 0.33 -1.25 -3.52
C HIS A 26 1.53 -1.50 -2.60
N LEU A 27 1.40 -2.49 -1.75
CA LEU A 27 2.47 -3.02 -0.91
C LEU A 27 2.67 -4.48 -1.27
N TRP A 28 3.89 -4.83 -1.68
CA TRP A 28 4.32 -6.21 -1.86
C TRP A 28 5.20 -6.63 -0.68
N VAL A 29 4.69 -7.56 0.14
CA VAL A 29 5.34 -8.04 1.37
C VAL A 29 6.32 -9.16 1.05
N ARG A 30 7.57 -9.02 1.49
CA ARG A 30 8.66 -9.93 1.09
C ARG A 30 9.70 -10.10 2.18
N GLN A 31 10.31 -11.29 2.24
CA GLN A 31 11.41 -11.58 3.18
C GLN A 31 12.62 -10.67 2.96
N GLU A 32 12.90 -10.27 1.72
CA GLU A 32 14.03 -9.39 1.39
C GLU A 32 13.76 -7.90 1.67
N GLY A 33 12.55 -7.58 2.13
CA GLY A 33 12.05 -6.24 2.42
C GLY A 33 10.91 -5.84 1.49
N ASN A 34 9.90 -5.19 2.06
CA ASN A 34 8.69 -4.85 1.34
C ASN A 34 8.90 -3.72 0.33
N ILE A 35 8.09 -3.72 -0.72
CA ILE A 35 8.12 -2.73 -1.80
C ILE A 35 6.78 -2.00 -1.84
N LEU A 36 6.81 -0.66 -1.81
CA LEU A 36 5.67 0.17 -2.14
C LEU A 36 5.72 0.49 -3.64
N ILE A 37 4.58 0.39 -4.31
CA ILE A 37 4.42 0.68 -5.74
C ILE A 37 3.38 1.78 -5.87
N ASP A 38 3.75 2.90 -6.50
CA ASP A 38 2.92 4.10 -6.68
C ASP A 38 2.16 4.50 -5.39
N PRO A 39 2.84 4.68 -4.23
CA PRO A 39 2.14 4.92 -2.98
C PRO A 39 1.36 6.24 -3.01
N VAL A 40 0.07 6.16 -2.70
CA VAL A 40 -0.78 7.31 -2.38
C VAL A 40 -0.73 7.61 -0.87
N PRO A 41 -1.14 8.80 -0.40
CA PRO A 41 -1.16 9.11 1.03
C PRO A 41 -1.84 8.02 1.86
N MET A 42 -1.18 7.62 2.94
CA MET A 42 -1.67 6.61 3.87
C MET A 42 -2.46 7.27 5.00
N SER A 43 -3.49 6.58 5.50
CA SER A 43 -4.10 6.93 6.78
C SER A 43 -3.22 6.42 7.93
N SER A 44 -3.43 6.92 9.15
CA SER A 44 -2.67 6.45 10.32
C SER A 44 -2.85 4.94 10.59
N SER A 45 -3.99 4.35 10.21
CA SER A 45 -4.18 2.90 10.31
C SER A 45 -3.44 2.13 9.21
N ASP A 46 -3.30 2.69 8.01
CA ASP A 46 -2.46 2.11 6.95
C ASP A 46 -0.98 2.15 7.34
N GLU A 47 -0.50 3.26 7.90
CA GLU A 47 0.88 3.41 8.39
C GLU A 47 1.19 2.43 9.52
N ALA A 48 0.27 2.27 10.48
CA ALA A 48 0.42 1.29 11.56
C ALA A 48 0.50 -0.15 11.02
N GLN A 49 -0.37 -0.50 10.07
CA GLN A 49 -0.32 -1.81 9.43
C GLN A 49 0.97 -2.02 8.63
N LEU A 50 1.47 -0.99 7.92
CA LEU A 50 2.75 -1.07 7.22
C LEU A 50 3.89 -1.35 8.21
N ALA A 51 3.90 -0.69 9.37
CA ALA A 51 4.89 -0.92 10.41
C ALA A 51 4.81 -2.35 10.97
N GLU A 52 3.61 -2.87 11.23
CA GLU A 52 3.39 -4.27 11.66
C GLU A 52 3.86 -5.30 10.62
N LEU A 53 3.75 -4.97 9.33
CA LEU A 53 4.20 -5.80 8.22
C LEU A 53 5.71 -5.68 7.93
N GLY A 54 6.46 -4.91 8.73
CA GLY A 54 7.92 -4.78 8.60
C GLY A 54 8.41 -3.54 7.84
N GLY A 55 7.55 -2.54 7.62
CA GLY A 55 7.91 -1.30 6.95
C GLY A 55 8.07 -1.45 5.44
N ALA A 56 8.76 -0.48 4.80
CA ALA A 56 9.08 -0.52 3.38
C ALA A 56 10.59 -0.33 3.17
N LYS A 57 11.16 -1.15 2.28
CA LYS A 57 12.58 -1.05 1.88
C LYS A 57 12.75 -0.24 0.60
N TRP A 58 11.78 -0.30 -0.31
CA TRP A 58 11.83 0.36 -1.60
C TRP A 58 10.49 1.01 -1.95
N ILE A 59 10.58 2.08 -2.75
CA ILE A 59 9.45 2.71 -3.44
C ILE A 59 9.78 2.69 -4.94
N VAL A 60 8.82 2.23 -5.74
CA VAL A 60 8.89 2.19 -7.21
C VAL A 60 7.76 3.00 -7.78
#